data_AF-A0A1Q5J778-F1
#
_entry.id   AF-A0A1Q5J778-F1
#
_cell.length_a   1.000
_cell.length_b   1.000
_cell.length_c   1.000
_cell.angle_alpha   90.00
_cell.angle_beta   90.00
_cell.angle_gamma   90.00
#
_symmetry.space_group_name_H-M   'P 1'
#
loop_
_entity.id
_entity.type
_entity.pdbx_description
1 polymer ?
#
loop_
_entity_poly.entity_id
_entity_poly.type
_entity_poly.pdbx_seq_one_letter_code
_entity_poly.pdbx_strand_id
1 'polypeptide(L)'
;MGLTGAVVSLAIAGWLIWVLPGPHLAAVLGFGPVDGELRIASCYEATDAQGYADGTHCTGTYTPRVPGEPSRQVTLDKAATSHEPGSTVDVRMARGRAHELSGYALGTWITVTGLILGPFLALSLSFRASARDGTWSHNGDYVLVLIVAEVAALVLGFLVGAVVSIALAVIGLFD
;
A
#
# COMPACT_ATOMS: atom_id res chain seq x y z
N MET A 1 -26.59 -16.39 -13.86
CA MET A 1 -26.03 -15.04 -14.06
C MET A 1 -25.29 -14.49 -12.82
N GLY A 2 -25.76 -14.69 -11.58
CA GLY A 2 -25.09 -14.08 -10.41
C GLY A 2 -23.72 -14.66 -10.02
N LEU A 3 -23.41 -15.93 -10.29
CA LEU A 3 -22.06 -16.47 -10.06
C LEU A 3 -21.02 -15.80 -10.99
N THR A 4 -21.39 -15.60 -12.26
CA THR A 4 -20.55 -14.88 -13.23
C THR A 4 -20.33 -13.43 -12.80
N GLY A 5 -21.38 -12.73 -12.34
CA GLY A 5 -21.25 -11.36 -11.83
C GLY A 5 -20.31 -11.25 -10.63
N ALA A 6 -20.42 -12.17 -9.67
CA ALA A 6 -19.52 -12.22 -8.52
C ALA A 6 -18.06 -12.48 -8.94
N VAL A 7 -17.81 -13.45 -9.82
CA VAL A 7 -16.46 -13.75 -10.31
C VAL A 7 -15.87 -12.58 -11.07
N VAL A 8 -16.63 -11.94 -11.96
CA VAL A 8 -16.19 -10.77 -12.72
C VAL A 8 -15.86 -9.61 -11.78
N SER A 9 -16.69 -9.35 -10.77
CA SER A 9 -16.46 -8.29 -9.79
C SER A 9 -15.13 -8.52 -9.03
N LEU A 10 -14.91 -9.72 -8.50
CA LEU A 10 -13.64 -10.04 -7.82
C LEU A 10 -12.44 -10.02 -8.75
N ALA A 11 -12.59 -10.44 -10.01
CA ALA A 11 -11.52 -10.37 -10.99
C ALA A 11 -11.11 -8.93 -11.28
N ILE A 12 -12.08 -8.00 -11.37
CA ILE A 12 -11.79 -6.57 -11.52
C ILE A 12 -11.09 -6.03 -10.27
N ALA A 13 -11.55 -6.41 -9.07
CA ALA A 13 -10.88 -6.02 -7.82
C ALA A 13 -9.42 -6.49 -7.78
N GLY A 14 -9.19 -7.77 -8.09
CA GLY A 14 -7.85 -8.34 -8.16
C GLY A 14 -6.97 -7.65 -9.21
N TRP A 15 -7.52 -7.32 -10.37
CA TRP A 15 -6.81 -6.56 -11.40
C TRP A 15 -6.46 -5.15 -10.95
N LEU A 16 -7.39 -4.43 -10.30
CA LEU A 16 -7.14 -3.10 -9.74
C LEU A 16 -6.07 -3.14 -8.66
N ILE A 17 -6.15 -4.11 -7.74
CA ILE A 17 -5.15 -4.30 -6.68
C ILE A 17 -3.78 -4.62 -7.29
N TRP A 18 -3.73 -5.51 -8.29
CA TRP A 18 -2.50 -5.86 -8.98
C TRP A 18 -1.86 -4.67 -9.67
N VAL A 19 -2.66 -3.86 -10.36
CA VAL A 19 -2.15 -2.71 -11.12
C VAL A 19 -1.75 -1.58 -10.17
N LEU A 20 -2.61 -1.21 -9.21
CA LEU A 20 -2.49 0.02 -8.43
C LEU A 20 -1.60 -0.12 -7.17
N PRO A 21 -2.05 -0.70 -6.05
CA PRO A 21 -1.23 -0.85 -4.85
C PRO A 21 -0.20 -1.99 -4.94
N GLY A 22 -0.38 -2.96 -5.85
CA GLY A 22 0.45 -4.16 -5.97
C GLY A 22 1.96 -3.88 -6.05
N PRO A 23 2.44 -3.02 -6.96
CA PRO A 23 3.87 -2.70 -7.07
C PRO A 23 4.43 -2.04 -5.80
N HIS A 24 3.65 -1.18 -5.16
CA HIS A 24 4.06 -0.50 -3.94
C HIS A 24 4.10 -1.44 -2.74
N LEU A 25 3.11 -2.33 -2.60
CA LEU A 25 3.12 -3.40 -1.60
C LEU A 25 4.33 -4.30 -1.78
N ALA A 26 4.64 -4.70 -3.02
CA ALA A 26 5.80 -5.53 -3.30
C ALA A 26 7.11 -4.85 -2.92
N ALA A 27 7.27 -3.58 -3.27
CA ALA A 27 8.47 -2.80 -2.94
C ALA A 27 8.63 -2.60 -1.42
N VAL A 28 7.55 -2.25 -0.71
CA VAL A 28 7.58 -2.02 0.74
C VAL A 28 7.77 -3.32 1.53
N LEU A 29 7.13 -4.42 1.12
CA LEU A 29 7.31 -5.74 1.76
C LEU A 29 8.68 -6.37 1.47
N GLY A 30 9.45 -5.77 0.56
CA GLY A 30 10.75 -6.29 0.18
C GLY A 30 10.69 -7.52 -0.73
N PHE A 31 9.59 -7.72 -1.46
CA PHE A 31 9.52 -8.80 -2.44
C PHE A 31 10.44 -8.50 -3.63
N GLY A 32 11.31 -9.47 -3.93
CA GLY A 32 12.31 -9.35 -4.99
C GLY A 32 13.63 -8.72 -4.51
N PRO A 33 14.63 -8.69 -5.41
CA PRO A 33 15.93 -8.08 -5.11
C PRO A 33 15.79 -6.58 -4.85
N VAL A 34 16.77 -6.03 -4.14
CA VAL A 34 16.94 -4.57 -4.04
C VAL A 34 17.28 -4.03 -5.43
N ASP A 35 16.60 -2.96 -5.86
CA ASP A 35 16.77 -2.37 -7.18
C ASP A 35 18.01 -1.48 -7.25
N GLY A 36 18.38 -0.86 -6.13
CA GLY A 36 19.58 -0.05 -5.99
C GLY A 36 19.69 0.62 -4.62
N GLU A 37 20.66 1.51 -4.52
CA GLU A 37 20.93 2.27 -3.29
C GLU A 37 20.49 3.73 -3.47
N LEU A 38 19.86 4.29 -2.45
CA LEU A 38 19.53 5.70 -2.39
C LEU A 38 20.46 6.40 -1.39
N ARG A 39 21.25 7.36 -1.89
CA ARG A 39 22.01 8.26 -1.03
C ARG A 39 21.17 9.47 -0.68
N ILE A 40 20.83 9.61 0.59
CA ILE A 40 19.88 10.60 1.09
C ILE A 40 20.53 11.98 1.12
N ALA A 41 19.82 12.97 0.60
CA ALA A 41 20.22 14.38 0.60
C ALA A 41 19.49 15.16 1.69
N SER A 42 18.18 14.96 1.82
CA SER A 42 17.35 15.59 2.85
C SER A 42 16.09 14.79 3.10
N CYS A 43 15.56 14.86 4.33
CA CYS A 43 14.27 14.32 4.71
C CYS A 43 13.36 15.45 5.20
N TYR A 44 12.06 15.32 4.93
CA TYR A 44 11.04 16.26 5.36
C TYR A 44 9.73 15.52 5.65
N GLU A 45 8.91 16.07 6.54
CA GLU A 45 7.53 15.60 6.71
C GLU A 45 6.71 16.01 5.48
N ALA A 46 6.16 15.02 4.79
CA ALA A 46 5.31 15.24 3.65
C ALA A 46 3.86 15.43 4.10
N THR A 47 3.11 16.19 3.31
CA THR A 47 1.67 16.30 3.44
C THR A 47 0.99 15.83 2.16
N ASP A 48 -0.21 15.28 2.32
CA ASP A 48 -1.06 14.92 1.19
C ASP A 48 -1.67 16.17 0.52
N ALA A 49 -2.47 15.96 -0.53
CA ALA A 49 -3.10 17.05 -1.27
C ALA A 49 -4.09 17.89 -0.43
N GLN A 50 -4.49 17.38 0.73
CA GLN A 50 -5.40 18.00 1.68
C GLN A 50 -4.66 18.63 2.88
N GLY A 51 -3.33 18.49 2.94
CA GLY A 51 -2.50 19.04 4.00
C GLY A 51 -2.38 18.16 5.24
N TYR A 52 -2.86 16.91 5.20
CA TYR A 52 -2.66 15.94 6.29
C TYR A 52 -1.28 15.30 6.19
N ALA A 53 -0.72 14.90 7.34
CA ALA A 53 0.59 14.26 7.38
C ALA A 53 0.59 12.94 6.57
N ASP A 54 1.46 12.86 5.56
CA ASP A 54 1.64 11.71 4.66
C ASP A 54 2.96 10.96 4.91
N GLY A 55 3.49 11.07 6.13
CA GLY A 55 4.73 10.43 6.56
C GLY A 55 5.99 11.21 6.16
N THR A 56 7.14 10.59 6.34
CA THR A 56 8.44 11.21 6.05
C THR A 56 8.88 10.89 4.63
N HIS A 57 9.20 11.92 3.84
CA HIS A 57 9.76 11.77 2.51
C HIS A 57 11.22 12.18 2.52
N CYS A 58 12.08 11.37 1.91
CA CYS A 58 13.49 11.71 1.76
C CYS A 58 13.85 11.84 0.28
N THR A 59 14.56 12.90 -0.10
CA THR A 59 15.10 13.05 -1.45
C THR A 59 16.54 12.62 -1.46
N GLY A 60 16.98 12.05 -2.58
CA GLY A 60 18.35 11.55 -2.69
C GLY A 60 18.74 11.21 -4.11
N THR A 61 20.00 10.83 -4.27
CA THR A 61 20.52 10.31 -5.55
C THR A 61 20.46 8.79 -5.51
N TYR A 62 19.64 8.21 -6.38
CA TYR A 62 19.52 6.78 -6.58
C TYR A 62 20.60 6.28 -7.52
N THR A 63 21.26 5.22 -7.10
CA THR A 63 22.25 4.48 -7.87
C THR A 63 21.68 3.09 -8.16
N PRO A 64 21.26 2.82 -9.40
CA PRO A 64 20.72 1.52 -9.77
C PRO A 64 21.77 0.42 -9.63
N ARG A 65 21.35 -0.77 -9.21
CA ARG A 65 22.23 -1.96 -9.23
C ARG A 65 22.45 -2.50 -10.64
N VAL A 66 21.55 -2.19 -11.58
CA VAL A 66 21.65 -2.61 -12.97
C VAL A 66 22.76 -1.82 -13.67
N PRO A 67 23.78 -2.50 -14.23
CA PRO A 67 24.87 -1.82 -14.91
C PRO A 67 24.37 -1.10 -16.16
N GLY A 68 24.78 0.17 -16.32
CA GLY A 68 24.43 1.01 -17.47
C GLY A 68 23.19 1.89 -17.28
N GLU A 69 22.43 1.72 -16.20
CA GLU A 69 21.36 2.66 -15.86
C GLU A 69 21.94 3.89 -15.14
N PRO A 70 21.61 5.13 -15.57
CA PRO A 70 22.18 6.33 -14.97
C PRO A 70 21.60 6.59 -13.58
N SER A 71 22.45 7.07 -12.67
CA SER A 71 22.01 7.62 -11.39
C SER A 71 21.05 8.79 -11.61
N ARG A 72 20.00 8.87 -10.80
CA ARG A 72 18.97 9.91 -10.91
C ARG A 72 18.48 10.35 -9.54
N GLN A 73 17.92 11.55 -9.47
CA GLN A 73 17.20 11.96 -8.26
C GLN A 73 15.86 11.24 -8.17
N VAL A 74 15.58 10.69 -7.00
CA VAL A 74 14.28 10.08 -6.66
C VAL A 74 13.94 10.42 -5.22
N THR A 75 12.66 10.25 -4.89
CA THR A 75 12.15 10.39 -3.53
C THR A 75 11.92 9.01 -2.94
N LEU A 76 12.44 8.79 -1.74
CA LEU A 76 12.02 7.75 -0.81
C LEU A 76 10.66 8.14 -0.25
N ASP A 77 9.65 7.39 -0.67
CA ASP A 77 8.26 7.60 -0.28
C ASP A 77 8.01 6.90 1.05
N LYS A 78 7.47 7.64 2.01
CA LYS A 78 7.05 7.11 3.32
C LYS A 78 8.16 6.32 4.02
N ALA A 79 9.30 6.98 4.22
CA ALA A 79 10.45 6.45 4.95
C ALA A 79 10.06 5.98 6.36
N ALA A 80 10.71 4.92 6.84
CA ALA A 80 10.46 4.34 8.15
C ALA A 80 10.87 5.30 9.28
N THR A 81 11.94 6.06 9.05
CA THR A 81 12.46 7.07 9.95
C THR A 81 13.06 8.25 9.17
N SER A 82 13.38 9.34 9.86
CA SER A 82 14.20 10.40 9.29
C SER A 82 15.65 9.96 9.26
N HIS A 83 16.20 9.78 8.07
CA HIS A 83 17.59 9.39 7.88
C HIS A 83 18.52 10.61 7.86
N GLU A 84 19.77 10.43 8.28
CA GLU A 84 20.77 11.49 8.23
C GLU A 84 21.20 11.81 6.79
N PRO A 85 21.43 13.08 6.43
CA PRO A 85 21.99 13.44 5.13
C PRO A 85 23.33 12.73 4.87
N GLY A 86 23.44 12.11 3.69
CA GLY A 86 24.61 11.37 3.24
C GLY A 86 24.54 9.86 3.51
N SER A 87 23.58 9.40 4.31
CA SER A 87 23.31 7.97 4.52
C SER A 87 22.87 7.28 3.23
N THR A 88 23.14 5.98 3.15
CA THR A 88 22.80 5.11 2.03
C THR A 88 21.81 4.05 2.47
N VAL A 89 20.71 3.92 1.74
CA VAL A 89 19.62 2.98 2.05
C VAL A 89 19.36 2.09 0.84
N ASP A 90 19.22 0.80 1.08
CA ASP A 90 18.77 -0.17 0.07
C ASP A 90 17.29 0.04 -0.23
N VAL A 91 16.96 0.33 -1.49
CA VAL A 91 15.59 0.67 -1.89
C VAL A 91 15.08 -0.21 -3.02
N ARG A 92 13.75 -0.36 -3.05
CA ARG A 92 13.02 -0.94 -4.18
C ARG A 92 12.20 0.14 -4.86
N MET A 93 12.16 0.12 -6.17
CA MET A 93 11.47 1.10 -6.99
C MET A 93 10.07 0.63 -7.32
N ALA A 94 9.07 1.47 -7.08
CA ALA A 94 7.73 1.28 -7.60
C ALA A 94 7.24 2.57 -8.25
N ARG A 95 6.90 2.49 -9.55
CA ARG A 95 6.33 3.60 -10.32
C ARG A 95 7.12 4.92 -10.20
N GLY A 96 8.45 4.83 -10.18
CA GLY A 96 9.35 5.99 -10.13
C GLY A 96 9.65 6.53 -8.74
N ARG A 97 9.11 5.92 -7.67
CA ARG A 97 9.46 6.24 -6.28
C ARG A 97 10.27 5.11 -5.65
N ALA A 98 11.19 5.48 -4.76
CA ALA A 98 11.92 4.53 -3.94
C ALA A 98 11.10 4.18 -2.69
N HIS A 99 11.17 2.91 -2.28
CA HIS A 99 10.52 2.40 -1.09
C HIS A 99 11.50 1.57 -0.28
N GLU A 100 11.41 1.74 1.03
CA GLU A 100 11.99 0.86 2.04
C GLU A 100 10.86 0.21 2.85
N LEU A 101 11.24 -0.73 3.72
CA LEU A 101 10.28 -1.29 4.66
C LEU A 101 9.92 -0.24 5.71
N SER A 102 8.70 0.28 5.64
CA SER A 102 8.14 1.23 6.60
C SER A 102 6.77 0.77 7.06
N GLY A 103 6.51 0.85 8.37
CA GLY A 103 5.16 0.60 8.92
C GLY A 103 4.11 1.57 8.35
N TYR A 104 4.44 2.86 8.22
CA TYR A 104 3.52 3.85 7.65
C TYR A 104 3.16 3.56 6.18
N ALA A 105 4.17 3.35 5.33
CA ALA A 105 3.99 2.91 3.94
C ALA A 105 3.14 1.62 3.85
N LEU A 106 3.48 0.58 4.62
CA LEU A 106 2.79 -0.70 4.57
C LEU A 106 1.33 -0.58 5.01
N GLY A 107 1.08 0.10 6.13
CA GLY A 107 -0.27 0.38 6.61
C GLY A 107 -1.10 1.15 5.58
N THR A 108 -0.51 2.15 4.91
CA THR A 108 -1.18 2.90 3.85
C THR A 108 -1.60 1.98 2.70
N TRP A 109 -0.68 1.18 2.16
CA TRP A 109 -0.96 0.37 0.97
C TRP A 109 -1.89 -0.82 1.27
N ILE A 110 -1.89 -1.33 2.51
CA ILE A 110 -2.89 -2.30 3.00
C ILE A 110 -4.26 -1.65 3.07
N THR A 111 -4.36 -0.44 3.65
CA THR A 111 -5.62 0.32 3.67
C THR A 111 -6.16 0.52 2.26
N VAL A 112 -5.34 1.04 1.34
CA VAL A 112 -5.73 1.26 -0.07
C VAL A 112 -6.22 -0.04 -0.71
N THR A 113 -5.56 -1.16 -0.46
CA THR A 113 -5.97 -2.48 -0.96
C THR A 113 -7.32 -2.90 -0.41
N GLY A 114 -7.55 -2.73 0.89
CA GLY A 114 -8.83 -3.03 1.54
C GLY A 114 -9.97 -2.15 1.04
N LEU A 115 -9.74 -0.84 0.88
CA LEU A 115 -10.72 0.12 0.35
C LEU A 115 -11.08 -0.18 -1.12
N ILE A 116 -10.16 -0.74 -1.89
CA ILE A 116 -10.47 -1.24 -3.24
C ILE A 116 -11.30 -2.53 -3.15
N LEU A 117 -10.99 -3.42 -2.22
CA LEU A 117 -11.62 -4.74 -2.14
C LEU A 117 -13.07 -4.69 -1.61
N GLY A 118 -13.35 -3.84 -0.63
CA GLY A 118 -14.64 -3.73 0.07
C GLY A 118 -15.86 -3.57 -0.86
N PRO A 119 -15.87 -2.62 -1.82
CA PRO A 119 -16.99 -2.41 -2.73
C PRO A 119 -17.27 -3.63 -3.62
N PHE A 120 -16.21 -4.30 -4.08
CA PHE A 120 -16.34 -5.47 -4.95
C PHE A 120 -16.75 -6.72 -4.19
N LEU A 121 -16.36 -6.85 -2.91
CA LEU A 121 -16.88 -7.91 -2.04
C LEU A 121 -18.38 -7.74 -1.80
N ALA A 122 -18.82 -6.53 -1.43
CA ALA A 122 -20.24 -6.25 -1.23
C ALA A 122 -21.06 -6.52 -2.50
N LEU A 123 -20.55 -6.08 -3.66
CA LEU A 123 -21.18 -6.32 -4.96
C LEU A 123 -21.20 -7.81 -5.35
N SER A 124 -20.12 -8.54 -5.05
CA SER A 124 -20.06 -9.98 -5.33
C SER A 124 -21.05 -10.77 -4.49
N LEU A 125 -21.23 -10.38 -3.22
CA LEU A 125 -22.22 -10.97 -2.33
C LEU A 125 -23.65 -10.68 -2.80
N SER A 126 -23.93 -9.46 -3.27
CA SER A 126 -25.26 -9.12 -3.80
C SER A 126 -25.60 -9.93 -5.05
N PHE A 127 -24.66 -10.10 -5.99
CA PHE A 127 -24.86 -10.97 -7.16
C PHE A 127 -25.10 -12.43 -6.77
N ARG A 128 -24.35 -12.93 -5.77
CA ARG A 128 -24.48 -14.31 -5.32
C ARG A 128 -25.83 -14.58 -4.66
N ALA A 129 -26.31 -13.65 -3.82
CA ALA A 129 -27.60 -13.75 -3.16
C ALA A 129 -28.77 -13.59 -4.15
N SER A 130 -28.67 -12.63 -5.08
CA SER A 130 -29.67 -12.48 -6.16
C SER A 130 -29.83 -13.76 -6.97
N ALA A 131 -28.74 -14.49 -7.24
CA ALA A 131 -28.80 -15.79 -7.91
C ALA A 131 -29.37 -16.95 -7.06
N ARG A 132 -29.37 -16.84 -5.73
CA ARG A 132 -29.92 -17.87 -4.83
C ARG A 132 -31.40 -17.66 -4.57
N ASP A 133 -31.79 -16.43 -4.27
CA ASP A 133 -33.13 -16.14 -3.75
C ASP A 133 -34.06 -15.56 -4.82
N GLY A 134 -33.53 -15.21 -6.00
CA GLY A 134 -34.29 -14.60 -7.09
C GLY A 134 -34.79 -13.18 -6.81
N THR A 135 -34.44 -12.62 -5.65
CA THR A 135 -34.89 -11.31 -5.18
C THR A 135 -33.71 -10.40 -4.84
N TRP A 136 -33.96 -9.08 -4.91
CA TRP A 136 -33.02 -8.01 -4.52
C TRP A 136 -33.43 -7.37 -3.18
N SER A 137 -34.09 -8.11 -2.29
CA SER A 137 -34.74 -7.53 -1.09
C SER A 137 -33.78 -7.14 0.04
N HIS A 138 -32.49 -7.47 -0.06
CA HIS A 138 -31.50 -7.31 1.03
C HIS A 138 -30.54 -6.12 0.82
N ASN A 139 -30.97 -5.07 0.11
CA ASN A 139 -30.09 -3.93 -0.24
C ASN A 139 -29.40 -3.28 0.97
N GLY A 140 -30.06 -3.22 2.14
CA GLY A 140 -29.47 -2.68 3.37
C GLY A 140 -28.30 -3.51 3.92
N ASP A 141 -28.36 -4.84 3.79
CA ASP A 141 -27.33 -5.73 4.32
C ASP A 141 -26.02 -5.61 3.52
N TYR A 142 -26.10 -5.41 2.20
CA TYR A 142 -24.89 -5.20 1.37
C TYR A 142 -24.24 -3.85 1.63
N VAL A 143 -25.03 -2.81 1.95
CA VAL A 143 -24.50 -1.51 2.37
C VAL A 143 -23.81 -1.63 3.73
N LEU A 144 -24.37 -2.41 4.67
CA LEU A 144 -23.71 -2.69 5.93
C LEU A 144 -22.39 -3.45 5.73
N VAL A 145 -22.38 -4.49 4.89
CA VAL A 145 -21.17 -5.24 4.55
C VAL A 145 -20.10 -4.33 3.95
N LEU A 146 -20.49 -3.43 3.05
CA LEU A 146 -19.60 -2.42 2.49
C LEU A 146 -18.98 -1.56 3.60
N ILE A 147 -19.80 -0.92 4.43
CA ILE A 147 -19.33 -0.06 5.52
C ILE A 147 -18.39 -0.82 6.46
N VAL A 148 -18.75 -2.04 6.85
CA VAL A 148 -17.93 -2.89 7.72
C VAL A 148 -16.60 -3.23 7.05
N ALA A 149 -16.59 -3.52 5.75
CA ALA A 149 -15.37 -3.81 5.00
C ALA A 149 -14.45 -2.58 4.92
N GLU A 150 -14.99 -1.39 4.66
CA GLU A 150 -14.21 -0.13 4.62
C GLU A 150 -13.62 0.20 6.00
N VAL A 151 -14.42 0.09 7.06
CA VAL A 151 -13.94 0.31 8.44
C VAL A 151 -12.88 -0.73 8.81
N ALA A 152 -13.09 -1.99 8.46
CA ALA A 152 -12.12 -3.06 8.70
C ALA A 152 -10.80 -2.81 7.95
N ALA A 153 -10.85 -2.28 6.72
CA ALA A 153 -9.65 -1.92 5.96
C ALA A 153 -8.83 -0.83 6.66
N LEU A 154 -9.50 0.21 7.16
CA LEU A 154 -8.86 1.29 7.93
C LEU A 154 -8.22 0.76 9.22
N VAL A 155 -8.96 -0.04 9.99
CA VAL A 155 -8.46 -0.64 11.23
C VAL A 155 -7.29 -1.57 10.96
N LEU A 156 -7.40 -2.43 9.94
CA LEU A 156 -6.35 -3.38 9.59
C LEU A 156 -5.06 -2.66 9.16
N GLY A 157 -5.16 -1.68 8.27
CA GLY A 157 -3.99 -0.92 7.83
C GLY A 157 -3.34 -0.15 8.97
N PHE A 158 -4.13 0.45 9.88
CA PHE A 158 -3.61 1.08 11.09
C PHE A 158 -2.87 0.08 11.99
N LEU A 159 -3.49 -1.07 12.29
CA LEU A 159 -2.89 -2.08 13.17
C LEU A 159 -1.58 -2.64 12.59
N VAL A 160 -1.58 -3.00 11.30
CA VAL A 160 -0.37 -3.51 10.65
C VAL A 160 0.72 -2.43 10.62
N GLY A 161 0.36 -1.20 10.25
CA GLY A 161 1.33 -0.11 10.21
C GLY A 161 1.93 0.19 11.57
N ALA A 162 1.10 0.24 12.62
CA ALA A 162 1.55 0.45 14.00
C ALA A 162 2.48 -0.67 14.48
N VAL A 163 2.08 -1.93 14.29
CA VAL A 163 2.89 -3.09 14.70
C VAL A 163 4.25 -3.11 14.01
N VAL A 164 4.29 -2.84 12.70
CA VAL A 164 5.55 -2.81 11.95
C VAL A 164 6.42 -1.63 12.35
N SER A 165 5.85 -0.43 12.53
CA SER A 165 6.61 0.73 13.02
C SER A 165 7.21 0.46 14.41
N ILE A 166 6.46 -0.17 15.32
CA ILE A 166 6.96 -0.56 16.64
C ILE A 166 8.08 -1.59 16.50
N ALA A 167 7.90 -2.62 15.66
CA ALA A 167 8.92 -3.64 15.44
C ALA A 167 10.23 -3.05 14.91
N LEU A 168 10.16 -2.15 13.92
CA LEU A 168 11.33 -1.47 13.37
C LEU A 168 12.03 -0.57 14.41
N ALA A 169 11.25 0.17 15.20
CA ALA A 169 11.81 1.00 16.27
C ALA A 169 12.49 0.16 17.37
N VAL A 170 11.90 -0.98 17.73
CA VAL A 170 12.48 -1.91 18.71
C VAL A 170 13.77 -2.51 18.18
N ILE A 171 13.81 -2.94 16.92
CA ILE A 171 15.02 -3.54 16.32
C ILE A 171 16.13 -2.48 16.19
N GLY A 172 15.81 -1.28 15.69
CA GLY A 172 16.78 -0.19 15.55
C GLY A 172 17.28 0.42 16.88
N LEU A 173 16.68 0.07 18.02
CA LEU A 173 17.22 0.40 19.36
C LEU A 173 18.36 -0.52 19.79
N PHE A 174 18.59 -1.64 19.07
CA PHE A 174 19.63 -2.63 19.38
C PHE A 174 20.84 -2.62 18.43
N ASP A 175 20.83 -1.74 17.41
CA ASP A 175 21.95 -1.47 16.51
C ASP A 175 22.63 -0.13 16.87
#